data_AF-A0A1G4VBR5-F1
#
_entry.id   AF-A0A1G4VBR5-F1
#
_cell.length_a   1.000
_cell.length_b   1.000
_cell.length_c   1.000
_cell.angle_alpha   90.00
_cell.angle_beta   90.00
_cell.angle_gamma   90.00
#
_symmetry.space_group_name_H-M   'P 1'
#
loop_
_entity.id
_entity.type
_entity.pdbx_description
1 polymer ?
#
loop_
_entity_poly.entity_id
_entity_poly.type
_entity_poly.pdbx_seq_one_letter_code
_entity_poly.pdbx_strand_id
1 'polypeptide(L)'
;MKTPANVSPDGNAVVEDSLGTVGSVAVDASIGTVGSAAVAGSIATLGSAAVAGSIATVNSAGVAGSIATGASAGVAGSFAVFGSAFTILCVALIGCAACLGCVACRRCRACVGCVACADCVGCIGCVNCSGLRGAVGLRDVHA
;
A
#
# COMPACT_ATOMS: atom_id res chain seq x y z
N MET A 1 32.66 9.17 8.25
CA MET A 1 31.80 10.34 7.95
C MET A 1 30.62 10.29 8.89
N LYS A 2 30.42 11.35 9.67
CA LYS A 2 29.39 11.43 10.71
C LYS A 2 28.27 12.31 10.16
N THR A 3 27.21 11.70 9.66
CA THR A 3 25.98 12.42 9.26
C THR A 3 25.32 12.98 10.52
N PRO A 4 24.92 14.26 10.53
CA PRO A 4 24.17 14.81 11.65
C PRO A 4 22.75 14.21 11.59
N ALA A 5 22.29 13.62 12.69
CA ALA A 5 20.91 13.23 12.88
C ALA A 5 20.05 14.49 13.05
N ASN A 6 19.59 15.10 11.95
CA ASN A 6 18.56 16.14 11.97
C ASN A 6 17.19 15.48 12.20
N VAL A 7 16.84 15.27 13.46
CA VAL A 7 15.44 15.02 13.83
C VAL A 7 14.72 16.37 13.69
N SER A 8 13.88 16.52 12.67
CA SER A 8 13.11 17.76 12.46
C SER A 8 11.81 17.68 13.27
N PRO A 9 11.58 18.56 14.25
CA PRO A 9 10.35 18.60 15.01
C PRO A 9 9.26 19.39 14.27
N ASP A 10 8.05 19.28 14.83
CA ASP A 10 6.77 19.73 14.29
C ASP A 10 6.78 21.13 13.67
N GLY A 11 6.20 21.25 12.47
CA GLY A 11 5.86 22.55 11.86
C GLY A 11 6.83 23.06 10.80
N ASN A 12 7.78 22.25 10.36
CA ASN A 12 8.59 22.61 9.20
C ASN A 12 7.80 22.41 7.89
N ALA A 13 7.92 23.38 6.97
CA ALA A 13 7.23 23.33 5.68
C ALA A 13 7.83 22.24 4.78
N VAL A 14 9.15 22.05 4.80
CA VAL A 14 9.84 21.08 3.93
C VAL A 14 11.05 20.48 4.66
N VAL A 15 11.08 19.16 4.78
CA VAL A 15 12.17 18.38 5.38
C VAL A 15 12.83 17.51 4.31
N GLU A 16 14.16 17.54 4.22
CA GLU A 16 14.95 16.75 3.27
C GLU A 16 16.06 15.99 4.01
N ASP A 17 16.42 14.78 3.53
CA ASP A 17 17.53 13.94 4.02
C ASP A 17 17.59 13.85 5.55
N SER A 18 16.54 13.25 6.14
CA SER A 18 16.37 13.18 7.60
C SER A 18 16.31 11.73 8.11
N LEU A 19 16.81 11.51 9.32
CA LEU A 19 16.65 10.22 10.00
C LEU A 19 15.23 10.04 10.57
N GLY A 20 14.58 11.15 10.92
CA GLY A 20 13.30 11.14 11.61
C GLY A 20 12.56 12.45 11.44
N THR A 21 11.28 12.37 11.10
CA THR A 21 10.40 13.52 10.93
C THR A 21 9.07 13.25 11.61
N VAL A 22 8.60 14.20 12.42
CA VAL A 22 7.27 14.19 13.02
C VAL A 22 6.60 15.51 12.67
N GLY A 23 5.42 15.45 12.04
CA GLY A 23 4.62 16.65 11.79
C GLY A 23 5.25 17.61 10.77
N SER A 24 5.14 17.32 9.47
CA SER A 24 5.66 18.20 8.41
C SER A 24 4.72 18.31 7.21
N VAL A 25 4.81 19.42 6.48
CA VAL A 25 4.00 19.61 5.26
C VAL A 25 4.55 18.75 4.13
N ALA A 26 5.86 18.81 3.87
CA ALA A 26 6.53 17.97 2.88
C ALA A 26 7.78 17.30 3.47
N VAL A 27 8.00 16.04 3.13
CA VAL A 27 9.20 15.28 3.48
C VAL A 27 9.73 14.58 2.23
N ASP A 28 11.02 14.75 1.92
CA ASP A 28 11.72 14.04 0.86
C ASP A 28 12.90 13.24 1.44
N ALA A 29 13.07 12.00 0.99
CA ALA A 29 14.21 11.15 1.34
C ALA A 29 14.46 10.98 2.86
N SER A 30 13.45 10.51 3.61
CA SER A 30 13.59 10.28 5.06
C SER A 30 13.62 8.78 5.43
N ILE A 31 14.33 8.44 6.50
CA ILE A 31 14.30 7.08 7.05
C ILE A 31 12.96 6.81 7.75
N GLY A 32 12.47 7.75 8.54
CA GLY A 32 11.27 7.57 9.35
C GLY A 32 10.40 8.82 9.35
N THR A 33 9.15 8.68 8.96
CA THR A 33 8.19 9.79 8.90
C THR A 33 6.90 9.44 9.62
N VAL A 34 6.45 10.32 10.50
CA VAL A 34 5.19 10.17 11.25
C VAL A 34 4.36 11.44 11.09
N GLY A 35 3.13 11.30 10.58
CA GLY A 35 2.18 12.41 10.59
C GLY A 35 2.55 13.56 9.63
N SER A 36 2.77 13.27 8.35
CA SER A 36 3.09 14.30 7.34
C SER A 36 1.99 14.43 6.28
N ALA A 37 1.86 15.62 5.69
CA ALA A 37 0.89 15.85 4.62
C ALA A 37 1.34 15.18 3.30
N ALA A 38 2.59 15.39 2.89
CA ALA A 38 3.19 14.75 1.72
C ALA A 38 4.56 14.14 2.04
N VAL A 39 4.79 12.91 1.57
CA VAL A 39 6.04 12.17 1.76
C VAL A 39 6.48 11.57 0.42
N ALA A 40 7.72 11.85 0.01
CA ALA A 40 8.35 11.26 -1.14
C ALA A 40 9.61 10.48 -0.71
N GLY A 41 9.80 9.27 -1.24
CA GLY A 41 11.07 8.55 -1.12
C GLY A 41 11.47 8.15 0.30
N SER A 42 10.54 7.69 1.14
CA SER A 42 10.86 7.33 2.54
C SER A 42 10.96 5.83 2.81
N ILE A 43 11.78 5.45 3.80
CA ILE A 43 11.93 4.03 4.18
C ILE A 43 10.70 3.56 4.97
N ALA A 44 10.35 4.27 6.05
CA ALA A 44 9.19 3.96 6.88
C ALA A 44 8.29 5.19 7.04
N THR A 45 7.01 5.04 6.73
CA THR A 45 6.01 6.11 6.85
C THR A 45 4.79 5.63 7.62
N LEU A 46 4.43 6.36 8.68
CA LEU A 46 3.28 6.10 9.53
C LEU A 46 2.33 7.30 9.45
N GLY A 47 1.05 7.06 9.11
CA GLY A 47 0.01 8.08 9.30
C GLY A 47 0.19 9.33 8.44
N SER A 48 0.36 9.22 7.12
CA SER A 48 0.54 10.37 6.23
C SER A 48 -0.60 10.52 5.22
N ALA A 49 -0.87 11.74 4.76
CA ALA A 49 -1.97 11.97 3.83
C ALA A 49 -1.64 11.49 2.41
N ALA A 50 -0.46 11.82 1.89
CA ALA A 50 0.03 11.35 0.60
C ALA A 50 1.46 10.81 0.70
N VAL A 51 1.70 9.62 0.15
CA VAL A 51 3.00 8.96 0.14
C VAL A 51 3.33 8.48 -1.28
N ALA A 52 4.50 8.84 -1.79
CA ALA A 52 4.98 8.42 -3.09
C ALA A 52 6.36 7.75 -2.97
N GLY A 53 6.50 6.53 -3.47
CA GLY A 53 7.81 5.89 -3.59
C GLY A 53 8.44 5.47 -2.26
N SER A 54 7.68 4.89 -1.34
CA SER A 54 8.20 4.48 -0.02
C SER A 54 8.38 2.97 0.13
N ILE A 55 9.26 2.53 1.03
CA ILE A 55 9.48 1.09 1.26
C ILE A 55 8.34 0.49 2.08
N ALA A 56 8.09 1.05 3.28
CA ALA A 56 7.04 0.60 4.17
C ALA A 56 6.12 1.76 4.54
N THR A 57 4.82 1.62 4.29
CA THR A 57 3.82 2.64 4.58
C THR A 57 2.65 2.04 5.34
N VAL A 58 2.21 2.67 6.42
CA VAL A 58 1.00 2.23 7.12
C VAL A 58 0.09 3.39 7.48
N ASN A 59 -1.21 3.09 7.58
CA ASN A 59 -2.24 4.05 8.02
C ASN A 59 -2.24 5.35 7.22
N SER A 60 -2.00 5.30 5.90
CA SER A 60 -1.93 6.49 5.05
C SER A 60 -3.14 6.61 4.14
N ALA A 61 -3.52 7.83 3.76
CA ALA A 61 -4.72 8.06 2.95
C ALA A 61 -4.49 7.72 1.47
N GLY A 62 -3.41 8.24 0.87
CA GLY A 62 -3.00 7.95 -0.50
C GLY A 62 -1.56 7.44 -0.55
N VAL A 63 -1.35 6.30 -1.21
CA VAL A 63 -0.02 5.69 -1.39
C VAL A 63 0.18 5.32 -2.85
N ALA A 64 1.24 5.84 -3.47
CA ALA A 64 1.61 5.55 -4.84
C ALA A 64 3.01 4.94 -4.89
N GLY A 65 3.13 3.71 -5.39
CA GLY A 65 4.41 3.08 -5.66
C GLY A 65 5.21 2.72 -4.41
N SER A 66 4.60 1.99 -3.46
CA SER A 66 5.30 1.53 -2.25
C SER A 66 5.55 0.02 -2.25
N ILE A 67 6.60 -0.45 -1.59
CA ILE A 67 6.90 -1.91 -1.56
C ILE A 67 5.89 -2.63 -0.65
N ALA A 68 5.77 -2.18 0.59
CA ALA A 68 4.86 -2.73 1.59
C ALA A 68 3.89 -1.65 2.09
N THR A 69 2.59 -1.91 2.03
CA THR A 69 1.56 -0.97 2.50
C THR A 69 0.56 -1.65 3.44
N GLY A 70 0.21 -1.01 4.56
CA GLY A 70 -0.75 -1.55 5.53
C GLY A 70 -1.85 -0.56 5.87
N ALA A 71 -3.08 -1.05 6.06
CA ALA A 71 -4.19 -0.27 6.64
C ALA A 71 -4.40 1.11 5.99
N SER A 72 -4.26 1.22 4.66
CA SER A 72 -4.31 2.49 3.93
C SER A 72 -5.55 2.58 3.05
N ALA A 73 -6.01 3.80 2.76
CA ALA A 73 -7.31 4.00 2.10
C ALA A 73 -7.23 3.83 0.58
N GLY A 74 -6.26 4.45 -0.08
CA GLY A 74 -6.03 4.35 -1.53
C GLY A 74 -4.59 4.00 -1.85
N VAL A 75 -4.37 2.83 -2.44
CA VAL A 75 -3.03 2.34 -2.80
C VAL A 75 -2.93 2.04 -4.29
N ALA A 76 -1.97 2.64 -4.98
CA ALA A 76 -1.72 2.42 -6.40
C ALA A 76 -0.28 1.92 -6.61
N GLY A 77 -0.13 0.73 -7.20
CA GLY A 77 1.17 0.22 -7.62
C GLY A 77 2.07 -0.27 -6.48
N SER A 78 1.50 -0.96 -5.49
CA SER A 78 2.27 -1.53 -4.37
C SER A 78 2.45 -3.04 -4.47
N PHE A 79 3.57 -3.57 -3.97
CA PHE A 79 3.91 -5.00 -4.12
C PHE A 79 3.34 -5.91 -3.05
N ALA A 80 3.19 -5.44 -1.81
CA ALA A 80 2.60 -6.21 -0.72
C ALA A 80 1.67 -5.30 0.07
N VAL A 81 0.36 -5.60 0.09
CA VAL A 81 -0.60 -4.75 0.81
C VAL A 81 -1.50 -5.56 1.74
N PHE A 82 -1.59 -5.10 2.99
CA PHE A 82 -2.38 -5.73 4.04
C PHE A 82 -3.51 -4.80 4.48
N GLY A 83 -4.76 -5.23 4.31
CA GLY A 83 -5.92 -4.52 4.86
C GLY A 83 -6.14 -3.11 4.30
N SER A 84 -6.04 -2.92 2.98
CA SER A 84 -6.38 -1.63 2.35
C SER A 84 -7.80 -1.60 1.79
N ALA A 85 -8.41 -0.41 1.83
CA ALA A 85 -9.79 -0.24 1.40
C ALA A 85 -9.94 -0.29 -0.13
N PHE A 86 -9.05 0.37 -0.86
CA PHE A 86 -9.07 0.40 -2.32
C PHE A 86 -7.66 0.28 -2.90
N THR A 87 -7.49 -0.63 -3.86
CA THR A 87 -6.23 -0.77 -4.58
C THR A 87 -6.40 -0.92 -6.09
N ILE A 88 -5.52 -0.31 -6.89
CA ILE A 88 -5.63 -0.36 -8.36
C ILE A 88 -4.85 -1.55 -8.93
N LEU A 89 -3.57 -1.66 -8.58
CA LEU A 89 -2.67 -2.70 -9.07
C LEU A 89 -1.76 -3.13 -7.93
N CYS A 90 -1.94 -4.35 -7.46
CA CYS A 90 -1.10 -4.91 -6.42
C CYS A 90 -0.74 -6.36 -6.66
N VAL A 91 0.39 -6.75 -6.09
CA VAL A 91 0.82 -8.14 -5.94
C VAL A 91 0.59 -8.54 -4.47
N ALA A 92 0.37 -9.83 -4.20
CA ALA A 92 0.39 -10.41 -2.84
C ALA A 92 -0.46 -9.68 -1.77
N LEU A 93 -1.72 -9.37 -2.08
CA LEU A 93 -2.65 -8.74 -1.13
C LEU A 93 -3.17 -9.73 -0.09
N ILE A 94 -3.37 -9.25 1.15
CA ILE A 94 -4.17 -9.96 2.16
C ILE A 94 -5.31 -9.06 2.64
N GLY A 95 -6.56 -9.50 2.42
CA GLY A 95 -7.74 -8.87 3.01
C GLY A 95 -8.12 -7.50 2.41
N CYS A 96 -8.01 -7.33 1.10
CA CYS A 96 -8.45 -6.10 0.43
C CYS A 96 -9.94 -6.08 0.14
N ALA A 97 -10.53 -4.87 0.20
CA ALA A 97 -11.97 -4.68 0.11
C ALA A 97 -12.52 -4.38 -1.29
N ALA A 98 -11.71 -3.79 -2.17
CA ALA A 98 -12.06 -3.51 -3.55
C ALA A 98 -10.77 -3.33 -4.34
N CYS A 99 -10.62 -4.08 -5.45
CA CYS A 99 -9.43 -4.00 -6.28
C CYS A 99 -9.76 -4.07 -7.77
N LEU A 100 -9.02 -3.32 -8.61
CA LEU A 100 -9.18 -3.40 -10.06
C LEU A 100 -8.40 -4.57 -10.67
N GLY A 101 -7.20 -4.89 -10.17
CA GLY A 101 -6.41 -6.03 -10.64
C GLY A 101 -5.40 -6.51 -9.61
N CYS A 102 -5.37 -7.82 -9.34
CA CYS A 102 -4.47 -8.40 -8.35
C CYS A 102 -3.86 -9.73 -8.79
N VAL A 103 -2.64 -10.00 -8.31
CA VAL A 103 -1.92 -11.27 -8.52
C VAL A 103 -1.55 -11.91 -7.18
N ALA A 104 -1.76 -13.22 -7.03
CA ALA A 104 -1.35 -14.02 -5.86
C ALA A 104 -1.91 -13.56 -4.50
N CYS A 105 -3.18 -13.14 -4.47
CA CYS A 105 -3.80 -12.55 -3.28
C CYS A 105 -4.58 -13.56 -2.44
N ARG A 106 -4.78 -13.25 -1.15
CA ARG A 106 -5.55 -14.06 -0.20
C ARG A 106 -6.72 -13.27 0.39
N ARG A 107 -7.90 -13.88 0.45
CA ARG A 107 -9.09 -13.34 1.16
C ARG A 107 -9.53 -11.94 0.71
N CYS A 108 -9.42 -11.64 -0.58
CA CYS A 108 -9.90 -10.37 -1.14
C CYS A 108 -11.42 -10.45 -1.43
N ARG A 109 -12.11 -9.31 -1.31
CA ARG A 109 -13.54 -9.18 -1.66
C ARG A 109 -13.73 -8.19 -2.81
N ALA A 110 -14.70 -8.47 -3.69
CA ALA A 110 -15.15 -7.56 -4.76
C ALA A 110 -14.04 -7.05 -5.71
N CYS A 111 -13.14 -7.93 -6.15
CA CYS A 111 -12.12 -7.57 -7.15
C CYS A 111 -12.64 -7.72 -8.59
N VAL A 112 -12.25 -6.80 -9.48
CA VAL A 112 -12.60 -6.88 -10.91
C VAL A 112 -11.77 -7.94 -11.64
N GLY A 113 -10.47 -8.06 -11.35
CA GLY A 113 -9.58 -9.08 -11.94
C GLY A 113 -8.61 -9.72 -10.93
N CYS A 114 -8.57 -11.05 -10.90
CA CYS A 114 -7.72 -11.87 -10.02
C CYS A 114 -6.93 -12.90 -10.82
N VAL A 115 -5.63 -13.04 -10.54
CA VAL A 115 -4.77 -14.11 -11.09
C VAL A 115 -4.06 -14.85 -9.97
N ALA A 116 -4.15 -16.19 -9.95
CA ALA A 116 -3.50 -17.06 -8.95
C ALA A 116 -3.86 -16.75 -7.48
N CYS A 117 -5.09 -16.30 -7.21
CA CYS A 117 -5.54 -15.91 -5.87
C CYS A 117 -6.19 -17.08 -5.09
N ALA A 118 -6.15 -17.01 -3.76
CA ALA A 118 -6.78 -17.96 -2.85
C ALA A 118 -7.87 -17.32 -1.98
N ASP A 119 -8.97 -18.03 -1.74
CA ASP A 119 -10.07 -17.65 -0.82
C ASP A 119 -10.75 -16.30 -1.12
N CYS A 120 -10.87 -15.91 -2.39
CA CYS A 120 -11.47 -14.63 -2.76
C CYS A 120 -13.01 -14.70 -2.88
N VAL A 121 -13.70 -13.60 -2.57
CA VAL A 121 -15.17 -13.52 -2.53
C VAL A 121 -15.71 -12.45 -3.49
N GLY A 122 -16.64 -12.81 -4.38
CA GLY A 122 -17.33 -11.83 -5.23
C GLY A 122 -16.47 -11.19 -6.32
N CYS A 123 -15.51 -11.92 -6.89
CA CYS A 123 -14.66 -11.43 -7.99
C CYS A 123 -15.34 -11.59 -9.35
N ILE A 124 -15.11 -10.64 -10.28
CA ILE A 124 -15.75 -10.57 -11.62
C ILE A 124 -14.90 -11.25 -12.73
N GLY A 125 -13.59 -11.37 -12.54
CA GLY A 125 -12.69 -12.05 -13.47
C GLY A 125 -11.61 -12.80 -12.71
N CYS A 126 -11.56 -14.13 -12.85
CA CYS A 126 -10.61 -14.96 -12.13
C CYS A 126 -9.86 -15.89 -13.08
N VAL A 127 -8.53 -15.94 -12.93
CA VAL A 127 -7.65 -16.85 -13.67
C VAL A 127 -6.79 -17.63 -12.68
N ASN A 128 -6.83 -18.96 -12.72
CA ASN A 128 -5.99 -19.83 -11.88
C ASN A 128 -6.19 -19.68 -10.35
N CYS A 129 -7.41 -19.36 -9.90
CA CYS A 129 -7.70 -19.13 -8.47
C CYS A 129 -8.20 -20.40 -7.74
N SER A 130 -8.02 -20.44 -6.41
CA SER A 130 -8.47 -21.51 -5.50
C SER A 130 -9.36 -21.01 -4.36
N GLY A 131 -10.28 -21.84 -3.85
CA GLY A 131 -11.10 -21.51 -2.67
C GLY A 131 -12.12 -20.37 -2.84
N LEU A 132 -12.53 -20.05 -4.08
CA LEU A 132 -13.41 -18.92 -4.39
C LEU A 132 -14.83 -19.07 -3.81
N ARG A 133 -15.45 -17.98 -3.31
CA ARG A 133 -16.90 -17.93 -2.97
C ARG A 133 -17.63 -16.83 -3.76
N GLY A 134 -18.69 -17.18 -4.49
CA GLY A 134 -19.53 -16.20 -5.21
C GLY A 134 -18.86 -15.59 -6.46
N ALA A 135 -18.20 -16.40 -7.28
CA ALA A 135 -17.42 -15.91 -8.42
C ALA A 135 -18.23 -15.81 -9.73
N VAL A 136 -17.94 -14.77 -10.52
CA VAL A 136 -18.44 -14.57 -11.89
C VAL A 136 -17.19 -14.44 -12.79
N GLY A 137 -17.13 -15.08 -13.97
CA GLY A 137 -16.02 -14.92 -14.94
C GLY A 137 -14.70 -15.71 -14.73
N LEU A 138 -14.76 -17.01 -14.40
CA LEU A 138 -13.60 -17.88 -14.09
C LEU A 138 -12.94 -18.56 -15.33
N ARG A 139 -11.60 -18.75 -15.38
CA ARG A 139 -10.91 -19.84 -16.15
C ARG A 139 -9.67 -20.40 -15.43
N ASP A 140 -9.44 -21.73 -15.54
CA ASP A 140 -8.43 -22.57 -14.83
C ASP A 140 -8.49 -22.60 -13.29
N VAL A 141 -9.69 -22.60 -12.69
CA VAL A 141 -9.86 -22.69 -11.23
C VAL A 141 -9.59 -24.09 -10.69
N HIS A 142 -8.91 -24.17 -9.54
CA HIS A 142 -8.59 -25.42 -8.84
C HIS A 142 -9.22 -25.38 -7.45
N ALA A 143 -10.02 -26.39 -7.11
CA ALA A 143 -10.73 -26.50 -5.83
C ALA A 143 -9.79 -26.78 -4.66
#